data_AF-A0A7V5GV15-F1
#
_entry.id   AF-A0A7V5GV15-F1
#
_cell.length_a   1.000
_cell.length_b   1.000
_cell.length_c   1.000
_cell.angle_alpha   90.00
_cell.angle_beta   90.00
_cell.angle_gamma   90.00
#
_symmetry.space_group_name_H-M   'P 1'
#
loop_
_entity.id
_entity.type
_entity.pdbx_description
1 polymer ?
#
loop_
_entity_poly.entity_id
_entity_poly.type
_entity_poly.pdbx_seq_one_letter_code
_entity_poly.pdbx_strand_id
1 'polypeptide(L)'
;MPHIQSLLPEYADKPVSFVSINTRNPKGQVDAELKRFRKQYKLTYPAYYGRGRNVNKDFKVKVLPRLILVRPDSTVYKDVMFLKAPALKTEIDKLLDELPPQGDEHTSDSE
;
A
#
# COMPACT_ATOMS: atom_id res chain seq x y z
N MET A 1 5.90 -8.25 -5.81
CA MET A 1 5.76 -8.79 -4.45
C MET A 1 4.74 -9.93 -4.51
N PRO A 2 5.18 -11.19 -4.73
CA PRO A 2 4.25 -12.30 -5.00
C PRO A 2 3.19 -12.51 -3.90
N HIS A 3 3.55 -12.26 -2.64
CA HIS A 3 2.64 -12.38 -1.49
C HIS A 3 1.57 -11.29 -1.42
N ILE A 4 1.83 -10.08 -1.93
CA ILE A 4 0.80 -9.03 -2.07
C ILE A 4 -0.11 -9.36 -3.26
N GLN A 5 0.49 -9.81 -4.35
CA GLN A 5 -0.21 -10.16 -5.58
C GLN A 5 -1.27 -11.26 -5.36
N SER A 6 -0.97 -12.24 -4.51
CA SER A 6 -1.93 -13.31 -4.17
C SER A 6 -3.11 -12.84 -3.33
N LEU A 7 -2.98 -11.71 -2.61
CA LEU A 7 -4.04 -11.19 -1.75
C LEU A 7 -5.01 -10.27 -2.49
N LEU A 8 -4.62 -9.68 -3.63
CA LEU A 8 -5.45 -8.70 -4.33
C LEU A 8 -6.90 -9.17 -4.56
N PRO A 9 -7.17 -10.43 -4.98
CA PRO A 9 -8.55 -10.87 -5.20
C PRO A 9 -9.42 -10.84 -3.93
N GLU A 10 -8.84 -11.06 -2.74
CA GLU A 10 -9.57 -11.09 -1.47
C GLU A 10 -10.02 -9.70 -0.99
N TYR A 11 -9.45 -8.65 -1.57
CA TYR A 11 -9.69 -7.26 -1.19
C TYR A 11 -10.22 -6.42 -2.35
N ALA A 12 -10.62 -7.03 -3.47
CA ALA A 12 -11.10 -6.32 -4.65
C ALA A 12 -12.32 -5.43 -4.35
N ASP A 13 -13.22 -5.91 -3.49
CA ASP A 13 -14.46 -5.21 -3.10
C ASP A 13 -14.35 -4.58 -1.70
N LYS A 14 -13.15 -4.49 -1.13
CA LYS A 14 -12.90 -3.92 0.19
C LYS A 14 -12.23 -2.55 0.06
N PRO A 15 -12.35 -1.65 1.06
CA PRO A 15 -11.71 -0.34 1.04
C PRO A 15 -10.19 -0.42 1.33
N VAL A 16 -9.48 -1.27 0.60
CA VAL A 16 -8.04 -1.52 0.75
C VAL A 16 -7.36 -1.28 -0.60
N SER A 17 -6.37 -0.39 -0.60
CA SER A 17 -5.54 -0.11 -1.79
C SER A 17 -4.11 -0.59 -1.57
N PHE A 18 -3.59 -1.35 -2.53
CA PHE A 18 -2.20 -1.80 -2.54
C PHE A 18 -1.35 -0.91 -3.44
N VAL A 19 -0.25 -0.39 -2.90
CA VAL A 19 0.68 0.46 -3.63
C VAL A 19 2.12 0.03 -3.34
N SER A 20 2.97 -0.01 -4.38
CA SER A 20 4.41 -0.14 -4.22
C SER A 20 5.12 1.16 -4.58
N ILE A 21 6.05 1.60 -3.74
CA ILE A 21 6.88 2.78 -4.02
C ILE A 21 8.33 2.34 -4.17
N ASN A 22 8.88 2.49 -5.37
CA ASN A 22 10.31 2.29 -5.60
C ASN A 22 11.06 3.59 -5.28
N THR A 23 11.91 3.54 -4.26
CA THR A 23 12.72 4.68 -3.80
C THR A 23 14.21 4.52 -4.11
N ARG A 24 14.63 3.43 -4.78
CA ARG A 24 16.02 3.33 -5.25
C ARG A 24 16.27 4.43 -6.27
N ASN A 25 17.48 5.00 -6.29
CA ASN A 25 17.85 6.09 -7.19
C ASN A 25 18.51 5.55 -8.47
N PRO A 26 17.77 5.26 -9.56
CA PRO A 26 18.38 5.07 -10.86
C PRO A 26 19.00 6.36 -11.36
N LYS A 27 20.15 6.22 -12.01
CA LYS A 27 20.91 7.26 -12.71
C LYS A 27 20.13 7.85 -13.90
N GLY A 28 18.95 8.44 -13.65
CA GLY A 28 18.10 9.10 -14.64
C GLY A 28 17.08 8.22 -15.39
N GLN A 29 17.06 6.88 -15.20
CA GLN A 29 16.20 5.97 -15.97
C GLN A 29 14.93 5.53 -15.21
N VAL A 30 14.15 6.49 -14.73
CA VAL A 30 12.99 6.22 -13.85
C VAL A 30 11.95 5.31 -14.48
N ASP A 31 11.47 5.64 -15.68
CA ASP A 31 10.38 4.90 -16.32
C ASP A 31 10.79 3.49 -16.73
N ALA A 32 12.02 3.34 -17.22
CA ALA A 32 12.57 2.03 -17.57
C ALA A 32 12.69 1.14 -16.33
N GLU A 33 13.12 1.69 -15.20
CA GLU A 33 13.25 0.95 -13.94
C GLU A 33 11.90 0.62 -13.32
N LEU A 34 10.92 1.51 -13.39
CA LEU A 34 9.56 1.21 -12.95
C LEU A 34 8.93 0.11 -13.83
N LYS A 35 9.14 0.16 -15.15
CA LYS A 35 8.69 -0.88 -16.09
C LYS A 35 9.37 -2.22 -15.80
N ARG A 36 10.69 -2.22 -15.54
CA ARG A 36 11.45 -3.41 -15.12
C ARG A 36 10.93 -3.97 -13.80
N PHE A 37 10.73 -3.11 -12.80
CA PHE A 37 10.22 -3.50 -11.49
C PHE A 37 8.83 -4.15 -11.58
N ARG A 38 7.90 -3.52 -12.31
CA ARG A 38 6.57 -4.10 -12.56
C ARG A 38 6.65 -5.44 -13.28
N LYS A 39 7.49 -5.56 -14.31
CA LYS A 39 7.69 -6.80 -15.07
C LYS A 39 8.32 -7.92 -14.23
N GLN A 40 9.40 -7.62 -13.52
CA GLN A 40 10.13 -8.58 -12.67
C GLN A 40 9.21 -9.20 -11.62
N TYR A 41 8.35 -8.38 -11.01
CA TYR A 41 7.48 -8.81 -9.93
C TYR A 41 6.05 -9.11 -10.36
N LYS A 42 5.74 -9.04 -11.66
CA LYS A 42 4.40 -9.24 -12.24
C LYS A 42 3.32 -8.47 -11.49
N LEU A 43 3.58 -7.20 -11.16
CA LEU A 43 2.67 -6.37 -10.38
C LEU A 43 1.45 -6.00 -11.23
N THR A 44 0.25 -6.28 -10.73
CA THR A 44 -1.01 -5.81 -11.35
C THR A 44 -1.63 -4.62 -10.62
N TYR A 45 -1.03 -4.20 -9.50
CA TYR A 45 -1.45 -3.04 -8.72
C TYR A 45 -0.52 -1.84 -8.96
N PRO A 46 -0.93 -0.61 -8.59
CA PRO A 46 -0.14 0.58 -8.80
C PRO A 46 1.26 0.49 -8.17
N ALA A 47 2.26 0.87 -8.97
CA ALA A 47 3.63 1.07 -8.49
C ALA A 47 4.11 2.45 -8.93
N TYR A 48 4.66 3.22 -8.00
CA TYR A 48 5.15 4.58 -8.23
C TYR A 48 6.65 4.67 -7.96
N TYR A 49 7.23 5.77 -8.42
CA TYR A 49 8.60 6.13 -8.15
C TYR A 49 8.65 7.29 -7.15
N GLY A 50 9.40 7.13 -6.07
CA GLY A 50 9.37 8.05 -4.91
C GLY A 50 10.33 9.24 -4.96
N ARG A 51 11.07 9.46 -6.07
CA ARG A 51 12.07 10.55 -6.15
C ARG A 51 11.43 11.92 -6.05
N GLY A 52 12.09 12.81 -5.31
CA GLY A 52 11.68 14.21 -5.15
C GLY A 52 10.57 14.43 -4.11
N ARG A 53 9.93 13.36 -3.62
CA ARG A 53 8.86 13.45 -2.62
C ARG A 53 9.28 13.10 -1.19
N ASN A 54 10.57 12.85 -0.95
CA ASN A 54 11.10 12.53 0.38
C ASN A 54 10.31 11.45 1.14
N VAL A 55 9.67 10.50 0.43
CA VAL A 55 8.79 9.47 1.02
C VAL A 55 9.51 8.69 2.13
N ASN A 56 10.80 8.37 1.95
CA ASN A 56 11.58 7.71 2.99
C ASN A 56 11.73 8.55 4.26
N LYS A 57 11.81 9.87 4.13
CA LYS A 57 11.87 10.79 5.28
C LYS A 57 10.49 10.89 5.96
N ASP A 58 9.43 11.07 5.18
CA ASP A 58 8.07 11.26 5.69
C ASP A 58 7.59 10.04 6.47
N PHE A 59 7.89 8.84 5.95
CA PHE A 59 7.59 7.56 6.59
C PHE A 59 8.74 7.05 7.49
N LYS A 60 9.80 7.83 7.70
CA LYS A 60 10.98 7.47 8.53
C LYS A 60 11.61 6.11 8.16
N VAL A 61 11.55 5.73 6.88
CA VAL A 61 12.10 4.48 6.33
C VAL A 61 13.63 4.57 6.24
N LYS A 62 14.31 3.75 7.06
CA LYS A 62 15.79 3.66 7.09
C LYS A 62 16.36 2.47 6.30
N VAL A 63 15.59 1.39 6.18
CA VAL A 63 16.03 0.11 5.58
C VAL A 63 14.96 -0.37 4.61
N LEU A 64 15.35 -0.90 3.46
CA LEU A 64 14.44 -1.50 2.48
C LEU A 64 14.62 -3.03 2.44
N PRO A 65 13.56 -3.80 2.14
CA PRO A 65 12.18 -3.36 1.92
C PRO A 65 11.46 -2.96 3.23
N ARG A 66 10.41 -2.12 3.09
CA ARG A 66 9.41 -1.88 4.15
C ARG A 66 8.01 -2.13 3.64
N LEU A 67 7.18 -2.63 4.54
CA LEU A 67 5.75 -2.78 4.43
C LEU A 67 5.12 -1.88 5.49
N ILE A 68 4.30 -0.94 5.02
CA ILE A 68 3.62 0.03 5.88
C ILE A 68 2.12 -0.11 5.62
N LEU A 69 1.36 -0.32 6.69
CA LEU A 69 -0.10 -0.26 6.68
C LEU A 69 -0.52 1.11 7.21
N VAL A 70 -1.38 1.79 6.44
CA VAL A 70 -1.83 3.15 6.71
C VAL A 70 -3.34 3.15 6.86
N ARG A 71 -3.86 3.84 7.88
CA ARG A 71 -5.29 4.04 8.12
C ARG A 71 -5.87 5.09 7.17
N PRO A 72 -7.22 5.14 7.02
CA PRO A 72 -7.87 6.19 6.22
C PRO A 72 -7.54 7.62 6.68
N ASP A 73 -7.27 7.83 7.97
CA ASP A 73 -6.84 9.10 8.56
C ASP A 73 -5.35 9.45 8.29
N SER A 74 -4.68 8.69 7.42
CA SER A 74 -3.26 8.81 7.08
C SER A 74 -2.28 8.48 8.22
N THR A 75 -2.73 7.90 9.34
CA THR A 75 -1.83 7.43 10.40
C THR A 75 -1.23 6.05 10.07
N VAL A 76 0.01 5.82 10.48
CA VAL A 76 0.66 4.51 10.32
C VAL A 76 0.10 3.53 11.35
N TYR A 77 -0.58 2.50 10.88
CA TYR A 77 -1.03 1.37 11.72
C TYR A 77 0.12 0.43 12.05
N LYS A 78 0.91 0.05 11.02
CA LYS A 78 1.99 -0.92 11.15
C LYS A 78 3.13 -0.58 10.21
N ASP A 79 4.37 -0.71 10.70
CA ASP A 79 5.58 -0.52 9.91
C ASP A 79 6.59 -1.65 10.22
N VAL A 80 6.79 -2.54 9.25
CA VAL A 80 7.63 -3.73 9.37
C VAL A 80 8.43 -3.94 8.09
N MET A 81 9.48 -4.76 8.12
CA MET A 81 10.24 -5.06 6.89
C MET A 81 9.43 -5.91 5.91
N PHE A 82 8.74 -6.93 6.42
CA PHE A 82 8.09 -7.94 5.61
C PHE A 82 7.06 -8.72 6.43
N LEU A 83 5.97 -9.12 5.78
CA LEU A 83 5.02 -10.12 6.28
C LEU A 83 4.72 -11.12 5.16
N LYS A 84 4.58 -12.40 5.53
CA LYS A 84 4.03 -13.42 4.61
C LYS A 84 2.54 -13.16 4.39
N ALA A 85 1.98 -13.65 3.28
CA ALA A 85 0.59 -13.39 2.91
C ALA A 85 -0.44 -13.69 4.03
N PRO A 86 -0.37 -14.81 4.78
CA PRO A 86 -1.33 -15.07 5.85
C PRO A 86 -1.26 -14.03 6.98
N ALA A 87 -0.04 -13.67 7.40
CA ALA A 87 0.16 -12.68 8.45
C ALA A 87 -0.26 -11.28 7.98
N LEU A 88 0.05 -10.92 6.73
CA LEU A 88 -0.41 -9.66 6.15
C LEU A 88 -1.94 -9.60 6.09
N LYS A 89 -2.59 -10.68 5.65
CA LYS A 89 -4.05 -10.80 5.62
C LYS A 89 -4.65 -10.54 7.01
N THR A 90 -4.15 -11.22 8.04
CA THR A 90 -4.61 -11.02 9.42
C THR A 90 -4.50 -9.56 9.87
N GLU A 91 -3.43 -8.85 9.50
CA GLU A 91 -3.26 -7.45 9.90
C GLU A 91 -4.19 -6.50 9.13
N ILE A 92 -4.47 -6.79 7.86
CA ILE A 92 -5.43 -5.99 7.07
C ILE A 92 -6.85 -6.23 7.59
N ASP A 93 -7.24 -7.48 7.86
CA ASP A 93 -8.57 -7.79 8.37
C ASP A 93 -8.82 -7.12 9.73
N LYS A 94 -7.85 -7.19 10.66
CA LYS A 94 -7.93 -6.44 11.94
C LYS A 94 -8.11 -4.94 11.74
N LEU A 95 -7.37 -4.37 10.80
CA LEU A 95 -7.47 -2.95 10.49
C LEU A 95 -8.85 -2.58 9.96
N LEU A 96 -9.46 -3.45 9.14
CA LEU A 96 -10.81 -3.26 8.63
C LEU A 96 -11.88 -3.39 9.72
N ASP A 97 -11.71 -4.34 10.64
CA ASP A 97 -12.63 -4.55 11.77
C ASP A 97 -12.60 -3.38 12.79
N GLU A 98 -11.48 -2.67 12.89
CA GLU A 98 -11.32 -1.46 13.72
C GLU A 98 -11.96 -0.20 13.11
N LEU A 99 -12.29 -0.21 11.81
CA LEU A 99 -12.92 0.95 11.18
C LEU A 99 -14.38 1.03 11.61
N PRO A 100 -14.88 2.23 11.95
CA PRO A 100 -16.32 2.41 12.15
C PRO A 100 -17.04 1.94 10.87
N PRO A 101 -18.25 1.35 10.98
CA PRO A 101 -19.05 1.04 9.80
C PRO A 101 -19.13 2.32 8.96
N GLN A 102 -18.83 2.22 7.67
CA GLN A 102 -19.00 3.34 6.75
C GLN A 102 -20.48 3.71 6.82
N GLY A 103 -20.78 4.78 7.56
CA GLY A 103 -22.13 5.29 7.66
C GLY A 103 -22.55 5.72 6.27
N ASP A 104 -23.67 5.17 5.81
CA ASP A 104 -24.40 5.73 4.69
C ASP A 104 -24.67 7.20 5.03
N GLU A 105 -23.95 8.14 4.41
CA GLU A 105 -24.40 9.53 4.32
C GLU A 105 -25.62 9.56 3.38
N HIS A 106 -26.74 9.02 3.87
CA HIS A 106 -28.06 9.47 3.47
C HIS A 106 -28.36 10.72 4.30
N THR A 107 -27.78 11.85 3.91
CA THR A 107 -28.40 13.16 4.21
C THR A 107 -29.67 13.25 3.38
N SER A 108 -30.74 12.67 3.92
CA SER A 108 -32.10 13.09 3.66
C SER A 108 -32.30 14.45 4.32
N ASP A 109 -31.85 15.52 3.66
CA ASP A 109 -32.38 16.85 3.95
C ASP A 109 -33.58 17.07 3.04
N SER A 110 -34.72 16.57 3.51
CA SER A 110 -36.03 17.13 3.19
C SER A 110 -36.33 18.19 4.23
N GLU A 111 -36.46 19.44 3.81
CA GLU A 111 -37.57 20.36 4.15
C GLU A 111 -37.49 21.63 3.29
#